data_AF-A0A9P5Z8C2-F1
#
_entry.id   AF-A0A9P5Z8C2-F1
#
_cell.length_a   1.000
_cell.length_b   1.000
_cell.length_c   1.000
_cell.angle_alpha   90.00
_cell.angle_beta   90.00
_cell.angle_gamma   90.00
#
_symmetry.space_group_name_H-M   'P 1'
#
loop_
_entity.id
_entity.type
_entity.pdbx_description
1 polymer ?
#
loop_
_entity_poly.entity_id
_entity_poly.type
_entity_poly.pdbx_seq_one_letter_code
_entity_poly.pdbx_strand_id
1 'polypeptide(L)'
;MFFSTLFFSLSLLCSTLVFAAPLLPPQPALSSVASRGLPLQIAAFLDSHNVIRAVHNATALEWSESLAQKAEFWADQCQFRHTGGILSNELYGENIVAGTGVFSIDAAVASFIGDEAQYNPADPSYLLFTQVVWKSTTQLGCAVAQCNNIFDPSLGQASLYVCLYNPVGNVIGQAP
;
A
#
# COMPACT_ATOMS: atom_id res chain seq x y z
N MET A 1 -89.69 -39.14 -6.57
CA MET A 1 -88.39 -39.61 -6.04
C MET A 1 -87.45 -39.77 -7.21
N PHE A 2 -86.43 -38.91 -7.34
CA PHE A 2 -85.06 -39.19 -7.75
C PHE A 2 -84.32 -37.85 -7.91
N PHE A 3 -83.38 -37.61 -6.99
CA PHE A 3 -82.40 -36.54 -7.00
C PHE A 3 -81.13 -37.03 -7.72
N SER A 4 -80.41 -36.14 -8.44
CA SER A 4 -78.93 -36.09 -8.53
C SER A 4 -78.49 -35.09 -9.61
N THR A 5 -78.16 -33.85 -9.25
CA THR A 5 -76.82 -33.30 -8.95
C THR A 5 -75.97 -33.00 -10.19
N LEU A 6 -75.95 -31.72 -10.55
CA LEU A 6 -75.00 -31.07 -11.46
C LEU A 6 -73.68 -30.81 -10.69
N PHE A 7 -72.55 -31.30 -11.20
CA PHE A 7 -71.22 -30.95 -10.68
C PHE A 7 -70.76 -29.62 -11.28
N PHE A 8 -70.61 -28.58 -10.44
CA PHE A 8 -69.88 -27.36 -10.79
C PHE A 8 -68.41 -27.53 -10.37
N SER A 9 -67.49 -27.57 -11.34
CA SER A 9 -66.05 -27.53 -11.11
C SER A 9 -65.59 -26.07 -10.93
N LEU A 10 -65.24 -25.70 -9.70
CA LEU A 10 -64.65 -24.39 -9.39
C LEU A 10 -63.14 -24.47 -9.57
N SER A 11 -62.62 -23.94 -10.67
CA SER A 11 -61.18 -23.78 -10.92
C SER A 11 -60.63 -22.60 -10.14
N LEU A 12 -59.81 -22.90 -9.13
CA LEU A 12 -59.12 -21.94 -8.27
C LEU A 12 -57.89 -21.36 -9.01
N LEU A 13 -57.97 -20.10 -9.43
CA LEU A 13 -56.81 -19.36 -9.96
C LEU A 13 -55.90 -18.95 -8.80
N CYS A 14 -54.75 -19.60 -8.68
CA CYS A 14 -53.69 -19.22 -7.77
C CYS A 14 -52.88 -18.07 -8.40
N SER A 15 -53.20 -16.82 -8.05
CA SER A 15 -52.40 -15.65 -8.43
C SER A 15 -51.12 -15.62 -7.59
N THR A 16 -49.99 -16.01 -8.18
CA THR A 16 -48.68 -15.81 -7.58
C THR A 16 -48.31 -14.33 -7.64
N LEU A 17 -48.35 -13.65 -6.48
CA LEU A 17 -47.75 -12.33 -6.32
C LEU A 17 -46.23 -12.46 -6.41
N VAL A 18 -45.67 -12.03 -7.55
CA VAL A 18 -44.22 -11.82 -7.68
C VAL A 18 -43.89 -10.53 -6.94
N PHE A 19 -43.32 -10.64 -5.75
CA PHE A 19 -42.70 -9.51 -5.07
C PHE A 19 -41.45 -9.10 -5.87
N ALA A 20 -41.54 -7.99 -6.60
CA ALA A 20 -40.37 -7.33 -7.15
C ALA A 20 -39.50 -6.85 -5.98
N ALA A 21 -38.32 -7.45 -5.81
CA ALA A 21 -37.34 -6.97 -4.85
C ALA A 21 -36.94 -5.52 -5.23
N PRO A 22 -36.87 -4.59 -4.27
CA PRO A 22 -36.40 -3.24 -4.56
C PRO A 22 -34.96 -3.31 -5.07
N LEU A 23 -34.73 -2.76 -6.27
CA LEU A 23 -33.39 -2.60 -6.82
C LEU A 23 -32.62 -1.66 -5.90
N LEU A 24 -31.61 -2.21 -5.20
CA LEU A 24 -30.67 -1.39 -4.44
C LEU A 24 -29.99 -0.40 -5.39
N PRO A 25 -29.80 0.87 -4.99
CA PRO A 25 -29.02 1.81 -5.78
C PRO A 25 -27.60 1.25 -5.98
N PRO A 26 -26.96 1.52 -7.12
CA PRO A 26 -25.58 1.09 -7.35
C PRO A 26 -24.72 1.63 -6.21
N GLN A 27 -24.13 0.73 -5.42
CA GLN A 27 -23.19 1.13 -4.38
C GLN A 27 -22.00 1.81 -5.07
N PRO A 28 -21.55 2.99 -4.59
CA PRO A 28 -20.28 3.54 -5.05
C PRO A 28 -19.19 2.49 -4.82
N ALA A 29 -18.37 2.25 -5.85
CA ALA A 29 -17.33 1.23 -5.83
C ALA A 29 -16.44 1.42 -4.59
N LEU A 30 -16.36 0.37 -3.76
CA LEU A 30 -15.65 0.32 -2.49
C LEU A 30 -14.11 0.25 -2.68
N SER A 31 -13.58 0.93 -3.70
CA SER A 31 -12.23 0.71 -4.20
C SER A 31 -11.21 1.75 -3.70
N SER A 32 -11.61 2.75 -2.91
CA SER A 32 -10.68 3.79 -2.42
C SER A 32 -10.51 3.84 -0.89
N VAL A 33 -11.20 3.00 -0.12
CA VAL A 33 -11.09 2.98 1.35
C VAL A 33 -10.31 1.76 1.86
N ALA A 34 -10.10 0.75 1.01
CA ALA A 34 -9.51 -0.54 1.39
C ALA A 34 -7.96 -0.62 1.30
N SER A 35 -7.27 0.45 0.88
CA SER A 35 -5.80 0.50 0.80
C SER A 35 -5.10 0.91 2.10
N ARG A 36 -5.85 1.37 3.13
CA ARG A 36 -5.27 1.76 4.43
C ARG A 36 -4.54 0.58 5.04
N GLY A 37 -3.21 0.67 5.15
CA GLY A 37 -2.31 -0.15 5.97
C GLY A 37 -2.89 -1.49 6.41
N LEU A 38 -3.22 -2.38 5.46
CA LEU A 38 -3.75 -3.68 5.84
C LEU A 38 -2.71 -4.38 6.71
N PRO A 39 -3.09 -5.10 7.78
CA PRO A 39 -2.13 -5.75 8.68
C PRO A 39 -1.07 -6.58 7.94
N LEU A 40 -1.45 -7.22 6.83
CA LEU A 40 -0.53 -7.96 5.96
C LEU A 40 0.47 -7.07 5.20
N GLN A 41 0.08 -5.87 4.75
CA GLN A 41 0.99 -4.93 4.10
C GLN A 41 1.97 -4.33 5.11
N ILE A 42 1.48 -3.96 6.29
CA ILE A 42 2.33 -3.48 7.39
C ILE A 42 3.38 -4.53 7.75
N ALA A 43 2.97 -5.78 7.92
CA ALA A 43 3.87 -6.89 8.18
C ALA A 43 4.89 -7.06 7.03
N ALA A 44 4.45 -7.07 5.77
CA ALA A 44 5.36 -7.21 4.62
C ALA A 44 6.43 -6.10 4.55
N PHE A 45 6.05 -4.84 4.81
CA PHE A 45 7.02 -3.75 4.88
C PHE A 45 8.00 -3.93 6.05
N LEU A 46 7.49 -4.15 7.26
CA LEU A 46 8.34 -4.32 8.45
C LEU A 46 9.26 -5.53 8.33
N ASP A 47 8.73 -6.69 7.97
CA ASP A 47 9.49 -7.94 7.88
C ASP A 47 10.59 -7.82 6.83
N SER A 48 10.28 -7.29 5.65
CA SER A 48 11.29 -7.08 4.59
C SER A 48 12.42 -6.14 5.04
N HIS A 49 12.09 -5.02 5.70
CA HIS A 49 13.12 -4.12 6.24
C HIS A 49 13.91 -4.77 7.37
N ASN A 50 13.23 -5.46 8.30
CA ASN A 50 13.84 -5.97 9.52
C ASN A 50 14.73 -7.19 9.26
N VAL A 51 14.42 -8.00 8.23
CA VAL A 51 15.33 -9.06 7.75
C VAL A 51 16.65 -8.46 7.26
N ILE A 52 16.60 -7.40 6.45
CA ILE A 52 17.79 -6.70 5.97
C ILE A 52 18.55 -6.08 7.15
N ARG A 53 17.86 -5.32 8.00
CA ARG A 53 18.47 -4.65 9.15
C ARG A 53 19.16 -5.60 10.11
N ALA A 54 18.61 -6.79 10.33
CA ALA A 54 19.24 -7.82 11.16
C ALA A 54 20.60 -8.25 10.60
N VAL A 55 20.75 -8.39 9.28
CA VAL A 55 22.03 -8.72 8.62
C VAL A 55 23.08 -7.64 8.87
N HIS A 56 22.66 -6.38 8.98
CA HIS A 56 23.55 -5.22 9.20
C HIS A 56 23.68 -4.79 10.67
N ASN A 57 23.22 -5.60 11.62
CA ASN A 57 23.22 -5.27 13.06
C ASN A 57 22.50 -3.95 13.38
N ALA A 58 21.42 -3.65 12.67
CA ALA A 58 20.52 -2.55 12.97
C ALA A 58 19.26 -3.08 13.68
N THR A 59 18.79 -2.34 14.69
CA THR A 59 17.60 -2.71 15.48
C THR A 59 16.36 -2.75 14.59
N ALA A 60 15.44 -3.68 14.85
CA ALA A 60 14.16 -3.74 14.14
C ALA A 60 13.39 -2.41 14.23
N LEU A 61 12.79 -1.99 13.12
CA LEU A 61 11.90 -0.84 13.04
C LEU A 61 10.53 -1.20 13.59
N GLU A 62 9.87 -0.19 14.14
CA GLU A 62 8.46 -0.22 14.53
C GLU A 62 7.61 0.57 13.54
N TRP A 63 6.37 0.14 13.34
CA TRP A 63 5.45 0.84 12.44
C TRP A 63 4.97 2.15 13.06
N SER A 64 4.94 3.22 12.27
CA SER A 64 4.42 4.52 12.64
C SER A 64 3.26 4.90 11.73
N GLU A 65 2.06 4.90 12.31
CA GLU A 65 0.84 5.30 11.60
C GLU A 65 0.93 6.74 11.07
N SER A 66 1.61 7.63 11.80
CA SER A 66 1.81 9.01 11.35
C SER A 66 2.67 9.10 10.09
N LEU A 67 3.74 8.30 10.01
CA LEU A 67 4.58 8.21 8.81
C LEU A 67 3.83 7.56 7.66
N ALA A 68 3.05 6.50 7.93
CA ALA A 68 2.27 5.81 6.92
C ALA A 68 1.23 6.72 6.26
N GLN A 69 0.52 7.53 7.04
CA GLN A 69 -0.45 8.51 6.52
C GLN A 69 0.23 9.58 5.63
N LYS A 70 1.42 10.03 6.00
CA LYS A 70 2.21 10.97 5.19
C LYS A 70 2.68 10.31 3.89
N ALA A 71 3.16 9.06 3.97
CA ALA A 71 3.57 8.28 2.81
C ALA A 71 2.40 8.05 1.83
N GLU A 72 1.22 7.71 2.35
CA GLU A 72 -0.01 7.50 1.57
C GLU A 72 -0.41 8.79 0.85
N PHE A 73 -0.46 9.91 1.58
CA PHE A 73 -0.75 11.21 1.00
C PHE A 73 0.16 11.53 -0.20
N TRP A 74 1.45 11.23 -0.11
CA TRP A 74 2.40 11.46 -1.21
C TRP A 74 2.27 10.44 -2.34
N ALA A 75 2.13 9.16 -2.03
CA ALA A 75 1.97 8.10 -3.02
C ALA A 75 0.73 8.37 -3.89
N ASP A 76 -0.37 8.83 -3.29
CA ASP A 76 -1.62 9.17 -3.98
C ASP A 76 -1.50 10.36 -4.94
N GLN A 77 -0.45 11.18 -4.81
CA GLN A 77 -0.18 12.23 -5.81
C GLN A 77 0.31 11.65 -7.14
N CYS A 78 0.73 10.38 -7.15
CA CYS A 78 1.30 9.69 -8.30
C CYS A 78 2.43 10.50 -8.96
N GLN A 79 3.34 10.98 -8.12
CA GLN A 79 4.50 11.76 -8.50
C GLN A 79 5.75 11.02 -8.09
N PHE A 80 6.46 10.45 -9.07
CA PHE A 80 7.72 9.73 -8.81
C PHE A 80 8.88 10.72 -8.64
N ARG A 81 8.86 11.42 -7.50
CA ARG A 81 9.93 12.31 -7.02
C ARG A 81 9.89 12.38 -5.51
N HIS A 82 11.00 12.78 -4.91
CA HIS A 82 11.08 13.04 -3.47
C HIS A 82 10.14 14.16 -3.03
N THR A 83 9.62 14.06 -1.79
CA THR A 83 8.75 15.08 -1.20
C THR A 83 9.47 16.41 -0.97
N GLY A 84 10.79 16.37 -0.82
CA GLY A 84 11.59 17.53 -0.43
C GLY A 84 11.36 17.94 1.04
N GLY A 85 10.91 17.02 1.89
CA GLY A 85 10.72 17.29 3.32
C GLY A 85 9.41 18.01 3.66
N ILE A 86 8.54 18.29 2.69
CA ILE A 86 7.37 19.17 2.88
C ILE A 86 6.19 18.55 3.64
N LEU A 87 6.19 17.24 3.90
CA LEU A 87 5.09 16.55 4.58
C LEU A 87 5.00 16.83 6.09
N SER A 88 6.04 17.42 6.70
CA SER A 88 6.06 17.74 8.13
C SER A 88 7.12 18.79 8.47
N ASN A 89 6.98 19.44 9.62
CA ASN A 89 8.03 20.30 10.18
C ASN A 89 9.13 19.50 10.88
N GLU A 90 8.88 18.22 11.20
CA GLU A 90 9.89 17.30 11.72
C GLU A 90 10.65 16.65 10.57
N LEU A 91 11.96 16.43 10.76
CA LEU A 91 12.78 15.73 9.77
C LEU A 91 12.41 14.24 9.70
N TYR A 92 12.36 13.71 8.49
CA TYR A 92 12.18 12.28 8.22
C TYR A 92 13.05 11.88 7.03
N GLY A 93 13.47 10.62 7.03
CA GLY A 93 14.09 9.99 5.88
C GLY A 93 13.03 9.54 4.88
N GLU A 94 13.43 9.32 3.64
CA GLU A 94 12.51 8.94 2.57
C GLU A 94 13.22 8.07 1.54
N ASN A 95 12.59 6.94 1.21
CA ASN A 95 12.91 6.17 0.01
C ASN A 95 11.66 6.02 -0.85
N ILE A 96 11.82 6.13 -2.17
CA ILE A 96 10.73 5.99 -3.15
C ILE A 96 11.19 5.09 -4.30
N VAL A 97 10.35 4.15 -4.72
CA VAL A 97 10.55 3.38 -5.95
C VAL A 97 9.23 3.24 -6.70
N ALA A 98 9.30 3.07 -8.02
CA ALA A 98 8.14 2.71 -8.82
C ALA A 98 8.47 1.60 -9.81
N GLY A 99 7.49 0.76 -10.10
CA GLY A 99 7.63 -0.31 -11.10
C GLY A 99 6.27 -0.71 -11.67
N THR A 100 6.26 -1.30 -12.88
CA THR A 100 5.06 -1.86 -13.50
C THR A 100 5.04 -3.39 -13.41
N GLY A 101 3.91 -4.00 -13.77
CA GLY A 101 3.74 -5.46 -13.72
C GLY A 101 3.57 -5.97 -12.29
N VAL A 102 3.99 -7.21 -12.04
CA VAL A 102 3.93 -7.81 -10.69
C VAL A 102 5.08 -7.25 -9.86
N PHE A 103 4.80 -6.15 -9.16
CA PHE A 103 5.78 -5.48 -8.31
C PHE A 103 5.28 -5.42 -6.87
N SER A 104 5.66 -6.43 -6.07
CA SER A 104 5.23 -6.60 -4.68
C SER A 104 5.97 -5.67 -3.70
N ILE A 105 5.47 -5.61 -2.46
CA ILE A 105 6.15 -4.91 -1.35
C ILE A 105 7.57 -5.44 -1.16
N ASP A 106 7.76 -6.77 -1.12
CA ASP A 106 9.08 -7.37 -0.94
C ASP A 106 10.04 -6.99 -2.07
N ALA A 107 9.55 -6.93 -3.32
CA ALA A 107 10.35 -6.50 -4.47
C ALA A 107 10.70 -5.01 -4.40
N ALA A 108 9.79 -4.16 -3.91
CA ALA A 108 10.04 -2.74 -3.70
C ALA A 108 11.09 -2.52 -2.60
N VAL A 109 11.00 -3.23 -1.48
CA VAL A 109 12.00 -3.14 -0.39
C VAL A 109 13.35 -3.70 -0.85
N ALA A 110 13.36 -4.80 -1.62
CA ALA A 110 14.59 -5.29 -2.26
C ALA A 110 15.21 -4.26 -3.21
N SER A 111 14.40 -3.42 -3.88
CA SER A 111 14.92 -2.35 -4.73
C SER A 111 15.61 -1.25 -3.92
N PHE A 112 15.19 -0.99 -2.68
CA PHE A 112 15.86 -0.03 -1.79
C PHE A 112 17.26 -0.44 -1.40
N ILE A 113 17.63 -1.72 -1.49
CA ILE A 113 19.00 -2.18 -1.22
C ILE A 113 19.81 -2.47 -2.48
N GLY A 114 19.26 -2.18 -3.67
CA GLY A 114 19.92 -2.48 -4.95
C GLY A 114 21.25 -1.71 -5.15
N ASP A 115 21.47 -0.65 -4.38
CA ASP A 115 22.70 0.14 -4.37
C ASP A 115 23.68 -0.24 -3.25
N GLU A 116 23.42 -1.30 -2.47
CA GLU A 116 24.29 -1.75 -1.36
C GLU A 116 25.75 -1.94 -1.79
N ALA A 117 25.99 -2.59 -2.94
CA ALA A 117 27.34 -2.85 -3.44
C ALA A 117 28.14 -1.57 -3.78
N GLN A 118 27.47 -0.41 -3.84
CA GLN A 118 28.10 0.89 -4.08
C GLN A 118 28.55 1.56 -2.77
N TYR A 119 28.12 1.05 -1.61
CA TYR A 119 28.48 1.64 -0.32
C TYR A 119 29.96 1.44 0.00
N ASN A 120 30.65 2.55 0.25
CA ASN A 120 32.03 2.56 0.72
C ASN A 120 32.09 3.15 2.14
N PRO A 121 32.45 2.37 3.18
CA PRO A 121 32.55 2.89 4.54
C PRO A 121 33.66 3.94 4.73
N ALA A 122 34.66 3.98 3.83
CA ALA A 122 35.71 5.00 3.85
C ALA A 122 35.29 6.32 3.17
N ASP A 123 34.24 6.29 2.35
CA ASP A 123 33.68 7.45 1.63
C ASP A 123 32.14 7.32 1.61
N PRO A 124 31.48 7.62 2.74
CA PRO A 124 30.08 7.27 2.94
C PRO A 124 29.17 8.03 1.97
N SER A 125 28.53 7.28 1.09
CA SER A 125 27.46 7.75 0.22
C SER A 125 26.09 7.64 0.90
N TYR A 126 25.16 8.52 0.53
CA TYR A 126 23.79 8.56 1.04
C TYR A 126 22.85 7.91 0.02
N LEU A 127 22.64 6.63 0.20
CA LEU A 127 21.95 5.72 -0.73
C LEU A 127 20.55 5.35 -0.21
N LEU A 128 19.76 4.68 -1.03
CA LEU A 128 18.52 4.06 -0.56
C LEU A 128 18.85 2.98 0.48
N PHE A 129 19.90 2.19 0.23
CA PHE A 129 20.41 1.17 1.13
C PHE A 129 20.72 1.73 2.51
N THR A 130 21.51 2.82 2.57
CA THR A 130 21.97 3.36 3.85
C THR A 130 20.82 3.86 4.71
N GLN A 131 19.73 4.36 4.10
CA GLN A 131 18.53 4.71 4.85
C GLN A 131 17.84 3.49 5.45
N VAL A 132 17.75 2.36 4.72
CA VAL A 132 17.13 1.12 5.22
C VAL A 132 17.89 0.60 6.45
N VAL A 133 19.23 0.63 6.41
CA VAL A 133 20.08 0.08 7.49
C VAL A 133 20.50 1.11 8.54
N TRP A 134 19.99 2.34 8.49
CA TRP A 134 20.37 3.40 9.41
C TRP A 134 20.01 3.06 10.86
N LYS A 135 21.00 2.94 11.74
CA LYS A 135 20.86 2.38 13.10
C LYS A 135 20.05 3.28 14.04
N SER A 136 20.12 4.59 13.87
CA SER A 136 19.36 5.51 14.72
C SER A 136 17.89 5.64 14.29
N THR A 137 17.53 5.21 13.07
CA THR A 137 16.14 5.14 12.63
C THR A 137 15.43 4.01 13.39
N THR A 138 14.26 4.33 13.94
CA THR A 138 13.47 3.41 14.80
C THR A 138 12.06 3.18 14.29
N GLN A 139 11.53 4.10 13.49
CA GLN A 139 10.17 4.08 12.99
C GLN A 139 10.14 4.05 11.47
N LEU A 140 9.18 3.30 10.93
CA LEU A 140 8.88 3.17 9.50
C LEU A 140 7.39 3.44 9.26
N GLY A 141 7.07 4.16 8.19
CA GLY A 141 5.72 4.15 7.64
C GLY A 141 5.77 4.22 6.13
N CYS A 142 5.06 3.31 5.47
CA CYS A 142 5.08 3.16 4.02
C CYS A 142 3.67 3.17 3.44
N ALA A 143 3.59 3.47 2.16
CA ALA A 143 2.39 3.32 1.36
C ALA A 143 2.71 2.90 -0.07
N VAL A 144 1.71 2.34 -0.75
CA VAL A 144 1.75 2.02 -2.17
C VAL A 144 0.51 2.60 -2.87
N ALA A 145 0.71 3.27 -4.00
CA ALA A 145 -0.35 3.76 -4.87
C ALA A 145 -0.25 3.19 -6.28
N GLN A 146 -1.39 3.00 -6.94
CA GLN A 146 -1.46 2.56 -8.32
C GLN A 146 -1.64 3.76 -9.25
N CYS A 147 -0.65 4.01 -10.12
CA CYS A 147 -0.47 5.26 -10.84
C CYS A 147 -0.36 5.03 -12.35
N ASN A 148 -1.13 5.79 -13.13
CA ASN A 148 -1.18 5.66 -14.59
C ASN A 148 -0.22 6.61 -15.34
N ASN A 149 0.47 7.49 -14.63
CA ASN A 149 1.19 8.65 -15.17
C ASN A 149 2.67 8.70 -14.75
N ILE A 150 3.22 7.60 -14.22
CA ILE A 150 4.64 7.53 -13.84
C ILE A 150 5.51 7.07 -15.00
N PHE A 151 5.06 6.06 -15.75
CA PHE A 151 5.77 5.51 -16.90
C PHE A 151 4.93 5.66 -18.18
N ASP A 152 5.54 5.35 -19.32
CA ASP A 152 4.82 5.30 -20.59
C ASP A 152 3.59 4.38 -20.47
N PRO A 153 2.40 4.78 -20.94
CA PRO A 153 1.18 3.98 -20.79
C PRO A 153 1.28 2.57 -21.37
N SER A 154 2.14 2.33 -22.35
CA SER A 154 2.37 1.00 -22.93
C SER A 154 3.05 0.02 -21.96
N LEU A 155 3.70 0.52 -20.91
CA LEU A 155 4.33 -0.29 -19.85
C LEU A 155 3.34 -0.71 -18.75
N GLY A 156 2.11 -0.19 -18.79
CA GLY A 156 1.06 -0.48 -17.82
C GLY A 156 1.04 0.44 -16.61
N GLN A 157 0.11 0.18 -15.70
CA GLN A 157 -0.02 0.90 -14.44
C GLN A 157 1.19 0.63 -13.53
N ALA A 158 1.70 1.68 -12.90
CA ALA A 158 2.83 1.63 -11.99
C ALA A 158 2.36 1.50 -10.54
N SER A 159 3.01 0.64 -9.77
CA SER A 159 2.97 0.70 -8.31
C SER A 159 4.06 1.66 -7.81
N LEU A 160 3.66 2.75 -7.15
CA LEU A 160 4.55 3.72 -6.52
C LEU A 160 4.63 3.44 -5.02
N TYR A 161 5.82 3.11 -4.53
CA TYR A 161 6.10 2.86 -3.12
C TYR A 161 6.80 4.07 -2.51
N VAL A 162 6.29 4.55 -1.38
CA VAL A 162 6.88 5.64 -0.59
C VAL A 162 7.07 5.10 0.82
N CYS A 163 8.28 5.16 1.36
CA CYS A 163 8.60 4.77 2.73
C CYS A 163 9.29 5.94 3.44
N LEU A 164 8.77 6.31 4.60
CA LEU A 164 9.31 7.37 5.45
C LEU A 164 9.89 6.79 6.74
N TYR A 165 10.96 7.40 7.21
CA TYR A 165 11.80 6.90 8.30
C TYR A 165 11.98 7.95 9.39
N ASN A 166 11.88 7.57 10.65
CA ASN A 166 12.13 8.49 11.76
C ASN A 166 12.88 7.82 12.93
N PRO A 167 13.90 8.43 13.54
CA PRO A 167 14.68 9.57 13.05
C PRO A 167 15.18 9.41 11.60
N VAL A 168 15.39 10.54 10.93
CA VAL A 168 15.96 10.59 9.57
C VAL A 168 17.33 9.91 9.53
N GLY A 169 17.57 9.11 8.49
CA GLY A 169 18.89 8.60 8.16
C GLY A 169 19.63 9.53 7.21
N ASN A 170 20.71 9.03 6.62
CA ASN A 170 21.46 9.75 5.59
C ASN A 170 21.90 11.17 6.00
N VAL A 171 22.26 11.33 7.28
CA VAL A 171 22.75 12.61 7.81
C VAL A 171 24.20 12.82 7.35
N ILE A 172 24.47 13.98 6.75
CA ILE A 172 25.80 14.30 6.23
C ILE A 172 26.86 14.20 7.32
N GLY A 173 27.92 13.43 7.06
CA GLY A 173 29.04 13.18 7.97
C GLY A 173 28.81 12.03 8.95
N GLN A 174 27.69 11.29 8.83
CA GLN A 174 27.38 10.13 9.65
C GLN A 174 27.30 8.86 8.79
N ALA A 175 27.66 7.73 9.39
CA ALA A 175 27.50 6.41 8.78
C ALA A 175 26.18 5.77 9.26
N PRO A 176 25.60 4.85 8.46
CA PRO A 176 24.40 4.09 8.84
C PRO A 176 24.58 3.26 10.12
#